data_AF-A0A928H7Y2-F1
#
_entry.id   AF-A0A928H7Y2-F1
#
_cell.length_a   1.000
_cell.length_b   1.000
_cell.length_c   1.000
_cell.angle_alpha   90.00
_cell.angle_beta   90.00
_cell.angle_gamma   90.00
#
_symmetry.space_group_name_H-M   'P 1'
#
loop_
_entity.id
_entity.type
_entity.pdbx_description
1 polymer ?
#
loop_
_entity_poly.entity_id
_entity_poly.type
_entity_poly.pdbx_seq_one_letter_code
_entity_poly.pdbx_strand_id
1 'polypeptide(L)'
;MKNIVKTVVVGVVCVGCVFAVEAKTTYRDAMGRKQGTAEVDRYGKTTYRDSLGRKQGSSETDRYGKTTYRDAQGRIQGSKK
;
A
#
# COMPACT_ATOMS: atom_id res chain seq x y z
N MET A 1 6.01 -21.46 -3.13
CA MET A 1 5.87 -20.23 -3.95
C MET A 1 4.37 -19.88 -3.94
N LYS A 2 3.94 -18.90 -3.12
CA LYS A 2 2.52 -18.52 -3.05
C LYS A 2 2.27 -17.47 -4.13
N ASN A 3 1.66 -17.88 -5.24
CA ASN A 3 1.35 -17.02 -6.38
C ASN A 3 0.26 -16.03 -5.95
N ILE A 4 0.67 -14.86 -5.45
CA ILE A 4 -0.22 -13.76 -5.09
C ILE A 4 -0.53 -12.99 -6.38
N VAL A 5 -1.78 -13.05 -6.80
CA VAL A 5 -2.26 -12.33 -7.98
C VAL A 5 -2.44 -10.87 -7.56
N LYS A 6 -1.63 -9.97 -8.12
CA LYS A 6 -1.69 -8.53 -7.85
C LYS A 6 -2.81 -7.92 -8.69
N THR A 7 -4.05 -7.91 -8.17
CA THR A 7 -5.12 -7.12 -8.79
C THR A 7 -4.98 -5.67 -8.34
N VAL A 8 -4.24 -4.88 -9.12
CA VAL A 8 -4.15 -3.44 -8.92
C VAL A 8 -5.42 -2.81 -9.49
N VAL A 9 -6.33 -2.36 -8.62
CA VAL A 9 -7.37 -1.42 -9.05
C VAL A 9 -6.69 -0.07 -9.15
N VAL A 10 -6.11 0.22 -10.31
CA VAL A 10 -5.58 1.56 -10.62
C VAL A 10 -6.79 2.43 -10.90
N GLY A 11 -7.07 3.38 -10.01
CA GLY A 11 -7.89 4.54 -10.36
C GLY A 11 -7.13 5.33 -11.42
N VAL A 12 -7.38 5.02 -12.69
CA VAL A 12 -6.85 5.75 -13.84
C VAL A 12 -7.38 7.17 -13.76
N VAL A 13 -6.51 8.17 -13.78
CA VAL A 13 -6.91 9.50 -14.23
C VAL A 13 -5.81 10.13 -15.09
N CYS A 14 -6.30 10.86 -16.10
CA CYS A 14 -5.73 11.21 -17.39
C CYS A 14 -4.58 12.23 -17.38
N VAL A 15 -3.70 12.18 -18.37
CA VAL A 15 -2.66 13.20 -18.64
C VAL A 15 -3.23 14.62 -18.49
N GLY A 16 -2.82 15.36 -17.45
CA GLY A 16 -3.12 16.79 -17.28
C GLY A 16 -3.64 17.25 -15.91
N CYS A 17 -3.95 16.37 -14.95
CA CYS A 17 -4.46 16.81 -13.65
C CYS A 17 -3.53 16.38 -12.50
N VAL A 18 -3.38 17.24 -11.49
CA VAL A 18 -2.66 16.93 -10.25
C VAL A 18 -3.46 15.85 -9.51
N PHE A 19 -3.15 14.58 -9.74
CA PHE A 19 -3.83 13.47 -9.08
C PHE A 19 -3.20 13.21 -7.72
N ALA A 20 -3.89 13.66 -6.67
CA ALA A 20 -3.87 12.93 -5.42
C ALA A 20 -4.57 11.58 -5.66
N VAL A 21 -3.85 10.61 -6.25
CA VAL A 21 -4.36 9.25 -6.44
C VAL A 21 -4.36 8.58 -5.07
N GLU A 22 -5.52 8.45 -4.44
CA GLU A 22 -5.68 7.50 -3.36
C GLU A 22 -5.68 6.10 -4.01
N ALA A 23 -4.50 5.48 -4.10
CA ALA A 23 -4.33 4.22 -4.78
C ALA A 23 -4.59 3.06 -3.82
N LYS A 24 -5.66 2.29 -4.06
CA LYS A 24 -5.98 1.08 -3.28
C LYS A 24 -5.69 -0.18 -4.07
N THR A 25 -4.65 -0.90 -3.65
CA THR A 25 -4.28 -2.20 -4.20
C THR A 25 -4.86 -3.31 -3.32
N THR A 26 -5.51 -4.32 -3.93
CA THR A 26 -5.99 -5.50 -3.21
C THR A 26 -5.18 -6.72 -3.61
N TYR A 27 -4.60 -7.41 -2.63
CA TYR A 27 -3.86 -8.64 -2.86
C TYR A 27 -4.81 -9.83 -2.74
N ARG A 28 -4.81 -10.71 -3.74
CA ARG A 28 -5.62 -11.92 -3.76
C ARG A 28 -4.74 -13.15 -3.99
N ASP A 29 -5.17 -14.30 -3.50
CA ASP A 29 -4.53 -15.58 -3.82
C ASP A 29 -4.94 -16.07 -5.23
N ALA A 30 -4.31 -17.15 -5.70
CA ALA A 30 -4.61 -17.75 -7.00
C ALA A 30 -6.08 -18.25 -7.13
N MET A 31 -6.79 -18.40 -6.01
CA MET A 31 -8.20 -18.79 -5.95
C MET A 31 -9.12 -17.56 -5.84
N GLY A 32 -8.59 -16.33 -5.95
CA GLY A 32 -9.35 -15.08 -5.89
C GLY A 32 -9.69 -14.58 -4.48
N ARG A 33 -9.27 -15.28 -3.42
CA ARG A 33 -9.55 -14.89 -2.03
C ARG A 33 -8.72 -13.68 -1.65
N LYS A 34 -9.35 -12.69 -1.01
CA LYS A 34 -8.69 -11.48 -0.51
C LYS A 34 -7.68 -11.85 0.58
N GLN A 35 -6.42 -11.50 0.37
CA GLN A 35 -5.33 -11.69 1.32
C GLN A 35 -5.03 -10.41 2.12
N GLY A 36 -5.26 -9.25 1.52
CA GLY A 36 -5.04 -7.95 2.16
C GLY A 36 -5.19 -6.78 1.19
N THR A 37 -4.95 -5.58 1.68
CA THR A 37 -4.98 -4.35 0.89
C THR A 37 -3.80 -3.44 1.23
N ALA A 38 -3.33 -2.68 0.24
CA ALA A 38 -2.44 -1.54 0.43
C ALA A 38 -3.16 -0.28 -0.04
N GLU A 39 -3.22 0.74 0.80
CA GLU A 39 -3.86 2.03 0.53
C GLU A 39 -2.79 3.13 0.59
N VAL A 40 -2.58 3.84 -0.51
CA VAL A 40 -1.66 4.99 -0.58
C VAL A 40 -2.47 6.26 -0.42
N ASP A 41 -2.10 7.08 0.56
CA ASP A 41 -2.72 8.40 0.73
C ASP A 41 -2.07 9.47 -0.15
N ARG A 42 -2.71 10.64 -0.22
CA ARG A 42 -2.23 11.81 -0.98
C ARG A 42 -0.85 12.33 -0.53
N TYR A 43 -0.38 11.93 0.64
CA TYR A 43 0.90 12.34 1.21
C TYR A 43 2.00 11.29 0.94
N GLY A 44 1.70 10.22 0.20
CA GLY A 44 2.65 9.17 -0.15
C GLY A 44 2.83 8.10 0.93
N LYS A 45 1.97 8.07 1.95
CA LYS A 45 1.96 7.03 2.97
C LYS A 45 1.11 5.86 2.51
N THR A 46 1.73 4.69 2.45
CA THR A 46 1.08 3.42 2.15
C THR A 46 0.73 2.70 3.45
N THR A 47 -0.53 2.32 3.63
CA THR A 47 -1.01 1.52 4.76
C THR A 47 -1.35 0.11 4.30
N TYR A 48 -0.79 -0.90 4.97
CA TYR A 48 -1.05 -2.31 4.67
C TYR A 48 -2.05 -2.88 5.68
N ARG A 49 -3.07 -3.56 5.18
CA ARG A 49 -4.11 -4.22 5.97
C ARG A 49 -4.25 -5.69 5.55
N ASP A 50 -4.60 -6.54 6.49
CA ASP A 50 -4.91 -7.94 6.21
C ASP A 50 -6.29 -8.11 5.53
N SER A 51 -6.67 -9.35 5.22
CA SER A 51 -7.95 -9.67 4.59
C SER A 51 -9.15 -9.20 5.41
N LEU A 52 -9.02 -9.20 6.74
CA LEU A 52 -10.00 -8.75 7.73
C LEU A 52 -10.00 -7.22 7.94
N GLY A 53 -9.08 -6.49 7.30
CA GLY A 53 -8.98 -5.03 7.41
C GLY A 53 -8.12 -4.53 8.57
N ARG A 54 -7.50 -5.43 9.35
CA ARG A 54 -6.60 -5.05 10.44
C ARG A 54 -5.30 -4.50 9.88
N LYS A 55 -4.84 -3.37 10.41
CA LYS A 55 -3.58 -2.75 10.03
C LYS A 55 -2.42 -3.69 10.38
N GLN A 56 -1.60 -4.02 9.40
CA GLN A 56 -0.35 -4.78 9.58
C GLN A 56 0.85 -3.84 9.70
N GLY A 57 0.80 -2.69 9.02
CA GLY A 57 1.87 -1.71 9.07
C GLY A 57 1.64 -0.56 8.09
N SER A 58 2.62 0.30 7.98
CA SER A 58 2.63 1.38 6.99
C SER A 58 4.04 1.70 6.53
N SER A 59 4.18 2.15 5.30
CA SER A 59 5.42 2.71 4.77
C SER A 59 5.19 4.13 4.28
N GLU A 60 6.13 5.03 4.53
CA GLU A 60 6.06 6.42 4.10
C GLU A 60 7.39 6.81 3.48
N THR A 61 7.35 7.35 2.25
CA THR A 61 8.55 7.80 1.55
C THR A 61 8.62 9.32 1.63
N ASP A 62 9.72 9.82 2.20
CA ASP A 62 9.94 11.26 2.26
C ASP A 62 10.35 11.83 0.89
N ARG A 63 10.35 13.17 0.80
CA ARG A 63 10.78 13.91 -0.40
C ARG A 63 12.25 13.68 -0.79
N TYR A 64 13.05 13.08 0.10
CA TYR A 64 14.46 12.77 -0.11
C TYR A 64 14.68 11.30 -0.51
N GLY A 65 13.60 10.55 -0.75
CA GLY A 65 13.62 9.15 -1.17
C GLY A 65 13.74 8.14 -0.03
N LYS A 66 13.75 8.57 1.24
CA LYS A 66 13.83 7.66 2.38
C LYS A 66 12.44 7.09 2.71
N THR A 67 12.29 5.79 2.55
CA THR A 67 11.10 5.04 2.97
C THR A 67 11.24 4.56 4.41
N THR A 68 10.35 5.00 5.30
CA THR A 68 10.27 4.52 6.68
C THR A 68 9.16 3.50 6.81
N TYR A 69 9.47 2.32 7.36
CA TYR A 69 8.51 1.24 7.63
C TYR A 69 8.12 1.25 9.10
N ARG A 70 6.82 1.14 9.35
CA ARG A 70 6.23 1.09 10.69
C ARG A 70 5.36 -0.15 10.84
N ASP A 71 5.36 -0.74 12.03
CA ASP A 71 4.46 -1.84 12.38
C ASP A 71 3.01 -1.36 12.57
N ALA A 72 2.11 -2.30 12.88
CA ALA A 72 0.70 -2.01 13.14
C ALA A 72 0.51 -0.96 14.26
N GLN A 73 1.35 -1.03 15.28
CA GLN A 73 1.40 -0.14 16.45
C GLN A 73 2.06 1.21 16.15
N GLY A 74 2.63 1.41 14.96
CA GLY A 74 3.27 2.65 14.53
C GLY A 74 4.75 2.79 14.91
N ARG A 75 5.34 1.76 15.53
CA ARG A 75 6.78 1.72 15.86
C ARG A 75 7.58 1.53 14.58
N ILE A 76 8.70 2.24 14.48
CA ILE A 76 9.59 2.14 13.32
C ILE A 76 10.26 0.77 13.34
N GLN A 77 10.02 -0.02 12.30
CA GLN A 77 10.68 -1.30 12.07
C GLN A 77 11.98 -1.14 11.29
N GLY A 78 12.08 -0.09 10.49
CA GLY A 78 13.28 0.23 9.75
C GLY A 78 13.05 1.38 8.78
N SER A 79 14.14 1.81 8.15
CA SER A 79 14.07 2.76 7.04
C SER A 79 15.01 2.33 5.94
N LYS A 80 14.58 2.51 4.70
CA LYS A 80 15.36 2.30 3.49
C LYS A 80 15.56 3.65 2.79
N LYS A 81 16.74 3.90 2.25
CA LYS A 81 17.03 5.03 1.38
C LYS A 81 17.50 4.49 0.03
#